data_AF-A0A1M7CWK9-F1
#
_entry.id   AF-A0A1M7CWK9-F1
#
_cell.length_a   1.000
_cell.length_b   1.000
_cell.length_c   1.000
_cell.angle_alpha   90.00
_cell.angle_beta   90.00
_cell.angle_gamma   90.00
#
_symmetry.space_group_name_H-M   'P 1'
#
loop_
_entity.id
_entity.type
_entity.pdbx_description
1 polymer ?
#
loop_
_entity_poly.entity_id
_entity_poly.type
_entity_poly.pdbx_seq_one_letter_code
_entity_poly.pdbx_strand_id
1 'polypeptide(L)'
;MKIRKTIFIKEIITTDEMGHCCDPVTRVAAMAVFKTPFAGTDQEDLSNLFEAAVTLGDTIDLPIGHKDAPWSLCRTATIDDDFT
;
A
#
# COMPACT_ATOMS: atom_id res chain seq x y z
N MET A 1 -7.53 -2.98 15.32
CA MET A 1 -6.40 -3.07 14.38
C MET A 1 -5.20 -2.28 14.93
N LYS A 2 -4.00 -2.87 14.98
CA LYS A 2 -2.78 -2.20 15.52
C LYS A 2 -1.76 -1.98 14.40
N ILE A 3 -1.67 -0.75 13.90
CA ILE A 3 -0.70 -0.34 12.88
C ILE A 3 0.64 -0.03 13.56
N ARG A 4 1.72 -0.65 13.07
CA ARG A 4 3.10 -0.40 13.52
C ARG A 4 3.72 0.77 12.76
N LYS A 5 3.50 0.83 11.44
CA LYS A 5 4.14 1.82 10.56
C LYS A 5 3.26 2.13 9.36
N THR A 6 3.28 3.38 8.92
CA THR A 6 2.73 3.82 7.64
C THR A 6 3.83 4.52 6.85
N ILE A 7 3.92 4.24 5.56
CA ILE A 7 4.92 4.82 4.66
C ILE A 7 4.20 5.36 3.42
N PHE A 8 4.59 6.56 3.01
CA PHE A 8 4.19 7.16 1.74
C PHE A 8 5.45 7.42 0.92
N ILE A 9 5.44 6.98 -0.34
CA ILE A 9 6.51 7.25 -1.30
C ILE A 9 5.88 7.99 -2.46
N LYS A 10 6.50 9.11 -2.84
CA LYS A 10 6.17 9.84 -4.07
C LYS A 10 7.42 9.89 -4.93
N GLU A 11 7.29 9.43 -6.16
CA GLU A 11 8.32 9.49 -7.18
C GLU A 11 7.82 10.41 -8.30
N ILE A 12 8.68 11.30 -8.79
CA ILE A 12 8.41 12.16 -9.94
C ILE A 12 9.49 11.86 -10.96
N ILE A 13 9.09 11.25 -12.07
CA ILE A 13 9.98 10.88 -13.16
C ILE A 13 9.90 12.00 -14.21
N THR A 14 11.01 12.68 -14.46
CA THR A 14 11.10 13.78 -15.44
C THR A 14 12.00 13.43 -16.63
N THR A 15 12.63 12.26 -16.60
CA THR A 15 13.47 11.75 -17.67
C THR A 15 13.11 10.31 -17.98
N ASP A 16 13.12 9.96 -19.26
CA ASP A 16 12.92 8.58 -19.71
C ASP A 16 14.14 7.69 -19.44
N GLU A 17 14.04 6.41 -19.80
CA GLU A 17 15.10 5.40 -19.61
C GLU A 17 16.39 5.70 -20.41
N MET A 18 16.30 6.55 -21.44
CA MET A 18 17.44 7.00 -22.25
C MET A 18 18.03 8.33 -21.73
N GLY A 19 17.45 8.91 -20.67
CA GLY A 19 17.89 10.17 -20.07
C GLY A 19 17.36 11.43 -20.75
N HIS A 20 16.40 11.32 -21.68
CA HIS A 20 15.78 12.50 -22.29
C HIS A 20 14.68 13.06 -21.38
N CYS A 21 14.53 14.38 -21.36
CA CYS A 21 13.41 15.03 -20.67
C CYS A 21 12.08 14.53 -21.23
N CYS A 22 11.13 14.24 -20.35
CA CYS A 22 9.77 13.83 -20.69
C CYS A 22 8.73 14.59 -19.85
N ASP A 23 7.45 14.43 -20.21
CA ASP A 23 6.37 14.94 -19.38
C ASP A 23 6.40 14.26 -18.00
N PRO A 24 6.33 15.03 -16.88
CA PRO A 24 6.50 14.46 -15.55
C PRO A 24 5.47 13.37 -15.22
N VAL A 25 5.95 12.17 -14.89
CA VAL A 25 5.10 11.08 -14.40
C VAL A 25 5.24 11.00 -12.89
N THR A 26 4.12 11.20 -12.17
CA THR A 26 4.08 11.06 -10.72
C THR A 26 3.57 9.67 -10.33
N ARG A 27 4.33 8.94 -9.51
CA ARG A 27 3.93 7.67 -8.91
C ARG A 27 3.84 7.82 -7.39
N VAL A 28 2.81 7.25 -6.80
CA VAL A 28 2.61 7.29 -5.35
C VAL A 28 2.33 5.87 -4.84
N ALA A 29 2.97 5.50 -3.73
CA ALA A 29 2.69 4.28 -3.00
C ALA A 29 2.40 4.61 -1.54
N ALA A 30 1.31 4.07 -1.01
CA ALA A 30 1.03 4.05 0.42
C ALA A 30 1.10 2.60 0.92
N MET A 31 1.76 2.41 2.06
CA MET A 31 1.95 1.10 2.68
C MET A 31 1.69 1.20 4.18
N ALA A 32 1.02 0.19 4.73
CA ALA A 32 0.81 0.05 6.16
C ALA A 32 1.31 -1.31 6.63
N VAL A 33 2.06 -1.31 7.73
CA VAL A 33 2.49 -2.51 8.43
C VAL A 33 1.64 -2.64 9.69
N PHE A 34 0.89 -3.73 9.81
CA PHE A 34 -0.01 -3.97 10.94
C PHE A 34 0.14 -5.39 11.46
N LYS A 35 -0.20 -5.60 12.74
CA LYS A 35 -0.21 -6.93 13.32
C LYS A 35 -1.49 -7.67 12.88
N THR A 36 -1.32 -8.81 12.19
CA THR A 36 -2.42 -9.73 11.88
C THR A 36 -2.83 -10.52 13.13
N PRO A 37 -4.14 -10.77 13.35
CA PRO A 37 -4.61 -11.62 14.45
C PRO A 37 -4.33 -13.11 14.22
N PHE A 38 -4.03 -13.54 13.00
CA PHE A 38 -3.89 -14.95 12.60
C PHE A 38 -2.44 -15.44 12.55
N ALA A 39 -1.53 -14.66 13.14
CA ALA A 39 -0.11 -14.94 13.13
C ALA A 39 0.17 -16.24 13.92
N GLY A 40 0.72 -17.27 13.28
CA GLY A 40 1.09 -18.54 13.92
C GLY A 40 -0.08 -19.49 14.19
N THR A 41 -1.25 -19.21 13.60
CA THR A 41 -2.46 -20.03 13.70
C THR A 41 -2.94 -20.42 12.32
N ASP A 42 -3.31 -21.69 12.13
CA ASP A 42 -4.03 -22.12 10.94
C ASP A 42 -5.52 -21.79 11.10
N GLN A 43 -6.06 -21.00 10.18
CA GLN A 43 -7.40 -20.42 10.28
C GLN A 43 -8.09 -20.50 8.91
N GLU A 44 -9.24 -21.17 8.85
CA GLU A 44 -10.04 -21.27 7.62
C GLU A 44 -10.79 -19.98 7.30
N ASP A 45 -11.36 -19.32 8.32
CA ASP A 45 -12.09 -18.07 8.14
C ASP A 45 -11.20 -16.83 8.29
N LEU A 46 -10.94 -16.17 7.16
CA LEU A 46 -10.12 -14.96 7.04
C LEU A 46 -10.95 -13.67 6.96
N SER A 47 -12.26 -13.70 7.21
CA SER A 47 -13.15 -12.53 7.06
C SER A 47 -12.64 -11.30 7.82
N ASN A 48 -12.17 -11.48 9.06
CA ASN A 48 -11.60 -10.40 9.87
C ASN A 48 -10.34 -9.76 9.24
N LEU A 49 -9.55 -10.53 8.49
CA LEU A 49 -8.36 -10.00 7.79
C LEU A 49 -8.79 -9.13 6.61
N PHE A 50 -9.80 -9.56 5.85
CA PHE A 50 -10.32 -8.79 4.73
C PHE A 50 -10.99 -7.49 5.18
N GLU A 51 -11.78 -7.50 6.25
CA GLU A 51 -12.38 -6.29 6.83
C GLU A 51 -11.30 -5.30 7.31
N ALA A 52 -10.24 -5.80 7.95
CA ALA A 52 -9.10 -4.99 8.34
C ALA A 52 -8.40 -4.39 7.12
N ALA A 53 -8.21 -5.16 6.05
CA ALA A 53 -7.58 -4.69 4.81
C ALA A 53 -8.41 -3.61 4.09
N VAL A 54 -9.75 -3.75 4.06
CA VAL A 54 -10.65 -2.71 3.51
C VAL A 54 -10.51 -1.41 4.30
N THR A 55 -10.61 -1.50 5.63
CA THR A 55 -10.48 -0.34 6.54
C THR A 55 -9.12 0.35 6.38
N LEU A 56 -8.04 -0.45 6.23
CA LEU A 56 -6.69 0.08 5.98
C LEU A 56 -6.59 0.79 4.65
N GLY A 57 -7.12 0.16 3.60
CA GLY A 57 -7.19 0.73 2.26
C GLY A 57 -7.77 2.13 2.33
N ASP A 58 -8.99 2.27 2.85
CA ASP A 58 -9.66 3.57 2.98
C ASP A 58 -8.85 4.59 3.78
N THR A 59 -8.14 4.15 4.82
CA THR A 59 -7.33 5.03 5.68
C THR A 59 -6.09 5.58 4.95
N ILE A 60 -5.42 4.76 4.13
CA ILE A 60 -4.17 5.15 3.44
C ILE A 60 -4.42 5.72 2.03
N ASP A 61 -5.65 5.67 1.56
CA ASP A 61 -6.09 6.11 0.24
C ASP A 61 -6.33 7.63 0.16
N LEU A 62 -6.70 8.26 1.28
CA LEU A 62 -6.91 9.72 1.35
C LEU A 62 -5.60 10.53 1.18
N PRO A 63 -4.48 10.20 1.85
CA PRO A 63 -3.26 11.02 1.77
C PRO A 63 -2.56 10.98 0.42
N ILE A 64 -2.86 9.99 -0.44
CA ILE A 64 -2.24 9.85 -1.76
C ILE A 64 -2.91 10.71 -2.85
N GLY A 65 -4.07 11.33 -2.56
CA GLY A 65 -4.69 12.33 -3.45
C GLY A 65 -5.10 11.80 -4.83
N HIS A 66 -5.35 10.49 -4.95
CA HIS A 66 -5.52 9.82 -6.24
C HIS A 66 -6.92 10.01 -6.87
N LYS A 67 -7.91 10.54 -6.14
CA LYS A 67 -9.33 10.52 -6.54
C LYS A 67 -9.64 11.27 -7.83
N ASP A 68 -8.78 12.21 -8.23
CA ASP A 68 -9.08 13.19 -9.28
C ASP A 68 -8.22 13.05 -10.55
N ALA A 69 -7.39 12.00 -10.67
CA ALA A 69 -6.55 11.75 -11.85
C ALA A 69 -6.90 10.41 -12.53
N PRO A 70 -6.59 10.20 -13.82
CA PRO A 70 -6.65 8.89 -14.45
C PRO A 70 -5.33 8.13 -14.18
N TRP A 71 -5.24 7.45 -13.04
CA TRP A 71 -4.06 6.69 -12.61
C TRP A 71 -4.28 5.19 -12.79
N SER A 72 -3.20 4.45 -13.03
CA SER A 72 -3.18 3.01 -12.89
C SER A 72 -2.96 2.64 -11.42
N LEU A 73 -3.88 1.86 -10.83
CA LEU A 73 -3.81 1.42 -9.45
C LEU A 73 -3.26 -0.01 -9.35
N CYS A 74 -2.35 -0.23 -8.41
CA CYS A 74 -1.89 -1.55 -7.99
C CYS A 74 -2.09 -1.71 -6.48
N ARG A 75 -2.64 -2.85 -6.05
CA ARG A 75 -2.71 -3.25 -4.64
C ARG A 75 -1.93 -4.53 -4.44
N THR A 76 -1.13 -4.58 -3.40
CA THR A 76 -0.33 -5.74 -3.04
C THR A 76 -0.26 -5.89 -1.52
N ALA A 77 -0.01 -7.10 -1.05
CA ALA A 77 0.22 -7.41 0.35
C ALA A 77 1.37 -8.42 0.46
N THR A 78 2.19 -8.26 1.48
CA THR A 78 3.27 -9.19 1.82
C THR A 78 3.07 -9.65 3.25
N ILE A 79 3.18 -10.95 3.47
CA ILE A 79 3.18 -11.55 4.81
C ILE A 79 4.64 -11.64 5.25
N ASP A 80 4.90 -11.17 6.46
CA ASP A 80 6.20 -11.23 7.10
C ASP A 80 6.11 -12.32 8.18
N ASP A 81 6.90 -13.38 8.02
CA ASP A 81 6.96 -14.52 8.94
C ASP A 81 8.01 -14.32 10.06
N ASP A 82 8.64 -13.14 10.18
CA ASP A 82 9.56 -12.85 11.28
C ASP A 82 8.77 -12.65 12.60
N PHE A 83 8.67 -13.73 13.37
CA PHE A 83 8.03 -13.81 14.70
C PHE A 83 8.95 -13.47 15.90
N THR A 84 9.98 -12.66 15.70
CA THR A 84 10.83 -12.16 16.81
C THR A 84 10.51 -10.74 17.25
#